data_AF-A0A7L4C759-F1
#
_entry.id   AF-A0A7L4C759-F1
#
_cell.length_a   1.000
_cell.length_b   1.000
_cell.length_c   1.000
_cell.angle_alpha   90.00
_cell.angle_beta   90.00
_cell.angle_gamma   90.00
#
_symmetry.space_group_name_H-M   'P 1'
#
loop_
_entity.id
_entity.type
_entity.pdbx_description
1 polymer ?
#
loop_
_entity_poly.entity_id
_entity_poly.type
_entity_poly.pdbx_seq_one_letter_code
_entity_poly.pdbx_strand_id
1 'polypeptide(L)'
;QRCFVCGERGATITCWQTGCDRSFHLPCAVEGECVTNFFPPYSCFCWEHRPQQAVEAVPEENTTCLICLDPVGDSKSYSTMVCPACKHAWFHRGCIQGQAVRAGIACFQCPLCRDRKVFLTEMLTMGIRIPLR
;
A
#
# COMPACT_ATOMS: atom_id res chain seq x y z
N GLN A 1 21.97 4.96 -11.56
CA GLN A 1 21.47 3.57 -11.42
C GLN A 1 20.44 3.28 -12.52
N ARG A 2 20.19 2.01 -12.85
CA ARG A 2 19.15 1.57 -13.80
C ARG A 2 17.88 1.17 -13.04
N CYS A 3 16.72 1.50 -13.60
CA CYS A 3 15.44 1.08 -13.06
C CYS A 3 15.23 -0.42 -13.31
N PHE A 4 14.96 -1.20 -12.27
CA PHE A 4 14.71 -2.64 -12.44
C PHE A 4 13.36 -2.93 -13.11
N VAL A 5 12.46 -1.94 -13.18
CA VAL A 5 11.12 -2.05 -13.77
C VAL A 5 11.18 -1.79 -15.28
N CYS A 6 11.64 -0.61 -15.71
CA CYS A 6 11.67 -0.22 -17.12
C CYS A 6 13.04 -0.39 -17.81
N GLY A 7 14.10 -0.71 -17.07
CA GLY A 7 15.46 -0.86 -17.60
C GLY A 7 16.23 0.45 -17.84
N GLU A 8 15.54 1.59 -17.87
CA GLU A 8 16.14 2.89 -18.19
C GLU A 8 17.05 3.45 -17.08
N ARG A 9 17.99 4.33 -17.47
CA ARG A 9 18.88 5.01 -16.53
C ARG A 9 18.14 6.11 -15.74
N GLY A 10 18.75 6.55 -14.64
CA GLY A 10 18.25 7.68 -13.85
C GLY A 10 17.29 7.30 -12.72
N ALA A 11 17.18 6.02 -12.38
CA ALA A 11 16.53 5.61 -11.14
C ALA A 11 17.29 6.17 -9.92
N THR A 12 16.56 6.81 -9.01
CA THR A 12 17.12 7.46 -7.81
C THR A 12 16.58 6.87 -6.51
N ILE A 13 15.50 6.08 -6.55
CA ILE A 13 14.98 5.40 -5.38
C ILE A 13 15.64 4.03 -5.28
N THR A 14 16.30 3.76 -4.17
CA THR A 14 16.90 2.45 -3.87
C THR A 14 16.05 1.68 -2.87
N CYS A 15 16.07 0.36 -2.97
CA CYS A 15 15.48 -0.50 -1.95
C CYS A 15 16.22 -0.29 -0.61
N TRP A 16 15.45 -0.18 0.49
CA TRP A 16 15.95 0.06 1.84
C TRP A 16 16.60 -1.19 2.46
N GLN A 17 16.22 -2.37 2.00
CA GLN A 17 16.78 -3.63 2.49
C GLN A 17 18.30 -3.68 2.27
N THR A 18 19.04 -3.93 3.35
CA THR A 18 20.50 -4.10 3.32
C THR A 18 20.88 -5.21 2.35
N GLY A 19 21.80 -4.90 1.42
CA GLY A 19 22.28 -5.83 0.41
C GLY A 19 21.41 -5.91 -0.86
N CYS A 20 20.26 -5.24 -0.93
CA CYS A 20 19.49 -5.13 -2.16
C CYS A 20 20.00 -3.96 -3.02
N ASP A 21 20.34 -4.25 -4.28
CA ASP A 21 20.85 -3.28 -5.25
C ASP A 21 19.76 -2.71 -6.18
N ARG A 22 18.52 -3.19 -6.04
CA ARG A 22 17.40 -2.77 -6.89
C ARG A 22 17.09 -1.29 -6.68
N SER A 23 17.03 -0.59 -7.80
CA SER A 23 16.67 0.82 -7.88
C SER A 23 15.52 1.02 -8.85
N PHE A 24 14.64 1.99 -8.61
CA PHE A 24 13.48 2.27 -9.46
C PHE A 24 13.19 3.77 -9.57
N HIS A 25 12.49 4.16 -10.63
CA HIS A 25 11.92 5.51 -10.71
C HIS A 25 10.64 5.58 -9.87
N LEU A 26 10.34 6.75 -9.31
CA LEU A 26 9.09 6.96 -8.58
C LEU A 26 7.83 6.61 -9.41
N PRO A 27 7.72 6.99 -10.70
CA PRO A 27 6.57 6.60 -11.51
C PRO A 27 6.48 5.08 -11.73
N CYS A 28 7.63 4.40 -11.82
CA CYS A 28 7.69 2.94 -11.98
C CYS A 28 7.37 2.18 -10.70
N ALA A 29 7.28 2.84 -9.54
CA ALA A 29 7.04 2.17 -8.26
C ALA A 29 5.70 1.42 -8.26
N VAL A 30 4.67 1.96 -8.91
CA VAL A 30 3.34 1.32 -8.96
C VAL A 30 3.36 0.06 -9.82
N GLU A 31 3.95 0.15 -11.01
CA GLU A 31 4.09 -0.95 -11.96
C GLU A 31 5.00 -2.05 -11.42
N GLY A 32 6.12 -1.67 -10.78
CA GLY A 32 7.03 -2.58 -10.11
C GLY A 32 6.56 -3.04 -8.73
N GLU A 33 5.30 -2.79 -8.37
CA GLU A 33 4.68 -3.13 -7.09
C GLU A 33 5.56 -2.84 -5.86
N CYS A 34 6.25 -1.70 -5.90
CA CYS A 34 7.12 -1.21 -4.85
C CYS A 34 6.31 -0.47 -3.79
N VAL A 35 6.83 -0.42 -2.57
CA VAL A 35 6.23 0.32 -1.46
C VAL A 35 7.16 1.48 -1.09
N THR A 36 6.60 2.68 -1.08
CA THR A 36 7.29 3.91 -0.64
C THR A 36 6.59 4.45 0.60
N ASN A 37 7.34 4.59 1.70
CA ASN A 37 6.82 5.16 2.94
C ASN A 37 7.05 6.68 2.93
N PHE A 38 5.96 7.43 2.97
CA PHE A 38 5.97 8.91 2.93
C PHE A 38 6.11 9.55 4.32
N PHE A 39 6.73 8.85 5.26
CA PHE A 39 6.97 9.29 6.63
C PHE A 39 8.39 8.86 7.07
N PRO A 40 9.04 9.56 8.02
CA PRO A 40 10.37 9.19 8.50
C PRO A 40 10.43 7.73 8.98
N PRO A 41 11.47 6.96 8.63
CA PRO A 41 12.73 7.37 8.00
C PRO A 41 12.72 7.46 6.45
N TYR A 42 11.55 7.54 5.81
CA TYR A 42 11.38 7.61 4.35
C TYR A 42 12.01 6.43 3.61
N SER A 43 11.57 5.21 3.95
CA SER A 43 12.01 3.97 3.34
C SER A 43 11.26 3.63 2.06
N CYS A 44 11.95 2.96 1.14
CA CYS A 44 11.38 2.46 -0.11
C CYS A 44 11.78 0.99 -0.29
N PHE A 45 10.87 0.15 -0.77
CA PHE A 45 11.09 -1.30 -0.87
C PHE A 45 10.70 -1.80 -2.26
N CYS A 46 11.53 -2.64 -2.86
CA CYS A 46 11.20 -3.34 -4.10
C CYS A 46 10.13 -4.41 -3.87
N TRP A 47 9.59 -5.02 -4.93
CA TRP A 47 8.53 -6.02 -4.83
C TRP A 47 8.83 -7.21 -3.91
N GLU A 48 10.09 -7.59 -3.77
CA GLU A 48 10.53 -8.72 -2.92
C GLU A 48 10.65 -8.33 -1.44
N HIS A 49 11.08 -7.10 -1.16
CA HIS A 49 11.33 -6.62 0.21
C HIS A 49 10.24 -5.71 0.74
N ARG A 50 9.16 -5.52 -0.02
CA ARG A 50 8.03 -4.70 0.41
C ARG A 50 7.38 -5.32 1.65
N PRO A 51 6.86 -4.49 2.57
CA PRO A 51 6.08 -5.02 3.67
C PRO A 51 4.80 -5.67 3.14
N GLN A 52 4.34 -6.68 3.86
CA GLN A 52 3.09 -7.38 3.60
C GLN A 52 2.21 -7.28 4.84
N GLN A 53 0.89 -7.31 4.64
CA GLN A 53 -0.04 -7.31 5.76
C GLN A 53 0.06 -8.63 6.53
N ALA A 54 0.54 -8.57 7.78
CA ALA A 54 0.71 -9.74 8.63
C ALA A 54 -0.61 -10.30 9.18
N VAL A 55 -1.72 -9.55 9.05
CA VAL A 55 -3.03 -9.97 9.56
C VAL A 55 -3.51 -11.24 8.85
N GLU A 56 -3.79 -12.28 9.62
CA GLU A 56 -4.43 -13.50 9.12
C GLU A 56 -5.91 -13.22 8.83
N ALA A 57 -6.21 -13.03 7.54
CA ALA A 57 -7.51 -12.76 6.98
C ALA A 57 -7.48 -13.18 5.50
N VAL A 58 -8.55 -13.82 5.04
CA VAL A 58 -8.75 -14.23 3.65
C VAL A 58 -10.12 -13.67 3.24
N PRO A 59 -10.27 -13.10 2.04
CA PRO A 59 -11.58 -12.66 1.56
C PRO A 59 -12.51 -13.86 1.48
N GLU A 60 -13.77 -13.68 1.88
CA GLU A 60 -14.83 -14.64 1.58
C GLU A 60 -15.13 -14.64 0.07
N GLU A 61 -15.81 -15.68 -0.42
CA GLU A 61 -16.23 -15.75 -1.82
C GLU A 61 -17.08 -14.51 -2.18
N ASN A 62 -16.78 -13.90 -3.33
CA ASN A 62 -17.43 -12.67 -3.80
C ASN A 62 -17.25 -11.44 -2.88
N THR A 63 -16.20 -11.42 -2.05
CA THR A 63 -15.85 -10.20 -1.31
C THR A 63 -15.61 -9.04 -2.29
N THR A 64 -16.26 -7.91 -2.01
CA THR A 64 -16.13 -6.69 -2.82
C THR A 64 -15.35 -5.61 -2.09
N CYS A 65 -14.77 -4.70 -2.85
CA CYS A 65 -14.13 -3.52 -2.30
C CYS A 65 -15.21 -2.60 -1.71
N LEU A 66 -15.08 -2.19 -0.44
CA LEU A 66 -16.06 -1.30 0.20
C LEU A 66 -16.13 0.12 -0.39
N ILE A 67 -15.27 0.45 -1.36
CA ILE A 67 -15.19 1.79 -1.97
C ILE A 67 -15.83 1.79 -3.37
N CYS A 68 -15.44 0.87 -4.25
CA CYS A 68 -15.98 0.80 -5.62
C CYS A 68 -17.06 -0.27 -5.82
N LEU A 69 -17.23 -1.17 -4.85
CA LEU A 69 -18.16 -2.30 -4.88
C LEU A 69 -17.85 -3.40 -5.91
N ASP A 70 -16.70 -3.32 -6.60
CA ASP A 70 -16.22 -4.39 -7.47
C ASP A 70 -15.50 -5.50 -6.68
N PRO A 71 -15.43 -6.74 -7.21
CA PRO A 71 -14.70 -7.84 -6.58
C PRO A 71 -13.23 -7.50 -6.30
N VAL A 72 -12.74 -7.89 -5.13
CA VAL A 72 -11.30 -7.86 -4.83
C VAL A 72 -10.63 -9.17 -5.24
N GLY A 73 -9.30 -9.22 -5.21
CA GLY A 73 -8.58 -10.47 -5.44
C GLY A 73 -8.80 -11.46 -4.29
N ASP A 74 -8.64 -12.76 -4.57
CA ASP A 74 -8.93 -13.87 -3.65
C ASP A 74 -7.96 -13.96 -2.45
N SER A 75 -6.92 -13.14 -2.43
CA SER A 75 -5.93 -13.12 -1.36
C SER A 75 -5.34 -11.73 -1.18
N LYS A 76 -4.76 -11.49 0.01
CA LYS A 76 -3.98 -10.28 0.27
C LYS A 76 -2.80 -10.20 -0.70
N SER A 77 -2.60 -9.04 -1.29
CA SER A 77 -1.53 -8.81 -2.27
C SER A 77 -1.13 -7.33 -2.26
N TYR A 78 -0.26 -6.92 -3.19
CA TYR A 78 0.00 -5.50 -3.39
C TYR A 78 -1.29 -4.75 -3.76
N SER A 79 -2.14 -5.33 -4.61
CA SER A 79 -3.36 -4.69 -5.11
C SER A 79 -4.57 -4.88 -4.20
N THR A 80 -4.59 -5.89 -3.33
CA THR A 80 -5.73 -6.22 -2.45
C THR A 80 -5.34 -6.15 -0.99
N MET A 81 -6.00 -5.26 -0.24
CA MET A 81 -5.69 -4.99 1.17
C MET A 81 -6.91 -5.11 2.07
N VAL A 82 -6.67 -5.37 3.35
CA VAL A 82 -7.68 -5.56 4.38
C VAL A 82 -7.46 -4.61 5.56
N CYS A 83 -8.55 -4.19 6.21
CA CYS A 83 -8.44 -3.49 7.49
C CYS A 83 -7.89 -4.45 8.56
N PRO A 84 -6.76 -4.14 9.21
CA PRO A 84 -6.15 -5.01 10.22
C PRO A 84 -6.99 -5.10 11.51
N ALA A 85 -7.79 -4.08 11.81
CA ALA A 85 -8.57 -4.00 13.03
C ALA A 85 -9.81 -4.90 12.98
N CYS A 86 -10.61 -4.80 11.91
CA CYS A 86 -11.83 -5.59 11.79
C CYS A 86 -11.68 -6.84 10.96
N LYS A 87 -10.67 -6.96 10.09
CA LYS A 87 -10.45 -8.11 9.19
C LYS A 87 -11.54 -8.41 8.15
N HIS A 88 -12.62 -7.63 8.12
CA HIS A 88 -13.76 -7.82 7.21
C HIS A 88 -13.83 -6.75 6.11
N ALA A 89 -13.11 -5.65 6.25
CA ALA A 89 -13.14 -4.57 5.26
C ALA A 89 -12.00 -4.71 4.25
N TRP A 90 -12.35 -4.96 2.99
CA TRP A 90 -11.41 -5.22 1.90
C TRP A 90 -11.42 -4.08 0.87
N PHE A 91 -10.26 -3.83 0.27
CA PHE A 91 -10.05 -2.69 -0.64
C PHE A 91 -9.07 -3.00 -1.75
N HIS A 92 -9.33 -2.48 -2.95
CA HIS A 92 -8.25 -2.28 -3.92
C HIS A 92 -7.31 -1.18 -3.43
N ARG A 93 -6.00 -1.37 -3.62
CA ARG A 93 -4.96 -0.39 -3.28
C ARG A 93 -5.22 0.99 -3.88
N GLY A 94 -5.63 1.03 -5.14
CA GLY A 94 -5.97 2.28 -5.83
C GLY A 94 -7.15 3.01 -5.16
N CYS A 95 -8.21 2.28 -4.82
CA CYS A 95 -9.39 2.84 -4.17
C CYS A 95 -9.07 3.46 -2.81
N ILE A 96 -8.34 2.73 -1.96
CA ILE A 96 -7.98 3.27 -0.64
C ILE A 96 -6.97 4.40 -0.74
N GLN A 97 -6.07 4.39 -1.72
CA GLN A 97 -5.16 5.51 -2.00
C GLN A 97 -5.93 6.78 -2.39
N GLY A 98 -6.97 6.65 -3.21
CA GLY A 98 -7.87 7.74 -3.55
C GLY A 98 -8.63 8.27 -2.33
N GLN A 99 -9.15 7.39 -1.47
CA GLN A 99 -9.80 7.77 -0.23
C GLN A 99 -8.84 8.50 0.73
N ALA A 100 -7.63 7.99 0.90
CA ALA A 100 -6.58 8.57 1.75
C ALA A 100 -6.24 10.02 1.36
N VAL A 101 -6.05 10.28 0.07
CA VAL A 101 -5.73 11.62 -0.45
C VAL A 101 -6.88 12.61 -0.19
N ARG A 102 -8.13 12.16 -0.30
CA ARG A 102 -9.32 13.00 -0.06
C ARG A 102 -9.57 13.25 1.42
N ALA A 103 -9.43 12.23 2.26
CA ALA A 103 -9.70 12.32 3.70
C ALA A 103 -8.61 13.07 4.47
N GLY A 104 -7.34 12.89 4.09
CA GLY A 104 -6.20 13.38 4.85
C GLY A 104 -6.05 12.69 6.22
N ILE A 105 -4.94 12.97 6.90
CA ILE A 105 -4.55 12.25 8.14
C ILE A 105 -5.56 12.40 9.28
N ALA A 106 -6.30 13.51 9.31
CA ALA A 106 -7.23 13.85 10.36
C ALA A 106 -8.49 12.96 10.34
N CYS A 107 -8.94 12.57 9.15
CA CYS A 107 -10.23 11.89 8.94
C CYS A 107 -10.07 10.48 8.34
N PHE A 108 -8.85 10.04 8.06
CA PHE A 108 -8.61 8.72 7.47
C PHE A 108 -8.75 7.60 8.51
N GLN A 109 -9.80 6.80 8.35
CA GLN A 109 -10.17 5.67 9.20
C GLN A 109 -10.86 4.59 8.36
N CYS A 110 -10.98 3.38 8.91
CA CYS A 110 -11.69 2.29 8.25
C CYS A 110 -13.16 2.67 8.00
N PRO A 111 -13.68 2.59 6.75
CA PRO A 111 -15.09 2.85 6.46
C PRO A 111 -16.09 1.97 7.23
N LEU A 112 -15.68 0.74 7.57
CA LEU A 112 -16.56 -0.24 8.21
C LEU A 112 -16.56 -0.10 9.74
N CYS A 113 -15.41 -0.33 10.38
CA CYS A 113 -15.33 -0.37 11.85
C CYS A 113 -14.96 0.97 12.50
N ARG A 114 -14.63 1.99 11.69
CA ARG A 114 -14.17 3.31 12.14
C ARG A 114 -12.90 3.30 13.00
N ASP A 115 -12.17 2.18 13.05
CA ASP A 115 -10.83 2.19 13.64
C ASP A 115 -9.94 3.14 12.85
N ARG A 116 -9.29 4.06 13.58
CA ARG A 116 -8.36 5.02 13.03
C ARG A 116 -6.92 4.61 13.28
N LYS A 117 -6.58 4.17 14.50
CA LYS A 117 -5.18 4.04 14.93
C LYS A 117 -4.48 2.89 14.22
N VAL A 118 -5.06 1.68 14.26
CA VAL A 118 -4.46 0.49 13.66
C VAL A 118 -4.56 0.60 12.14
N PHE A 119 -5.72 1.04 11.64
CA PHE A 119 -5.95 1.24 10.21
C PHE A 119 -4.96 2.22 9.58
N LEU A 120 -4.80 3.41 10.15
CA LEU A 120 -3.89 4.43 9.61
C LEU A 120 -2.43 3.95 9.62
N THR A 121 -1.99 3.33 10.72
CA THR A 121 -0.61 2.82 10.85
C THR A 121 -0.31 1.74 9.81
N GLU A 122 -1.24 0.82 9.59
CA GLU A 122 -1.09 -0.24 8.60
C GLU A 122 -1.06 0.33 7.18
N MET A 123 -1.98 1.22 6.83
CA MET A 123 -2.05 1.80 5.49
C MET A 123 -0.77 2.63 5.18
N LEU A 124 -0.24 3.37 6.14
CA LEU A 124 1.05 4.05 6.00
C LEU A 124 2.19 3.06 5.75
N THR A 125 2.28 2.00 6.56
CA THR A 125 3.29 0.94 6.42
C THR A 125 3.22 0.28 5.05
N MET A 126 2.02 0.03 4.55
CA MET A 126 1.77 -0.50 3.20
C MET A 126 2.04 0.53 2.08
N GLY A 127 2.47 1.76 2.40
CA GLY A 127 2.84 2.79 1.42
C GLY A 127 1.67 3.60 0.87
N ILE A 128 0.53 3.63 1.55
CA ILE A 128 -0.58 4.52 1.20
C ILE A 128 -0.22 5.93 1.64
N ARG A 129 -0.17 6.84 0.65
CA ARG A 129 0.12 8.25 0.91
C ARG A 129 -1.09 8.95 1.51
N ILE A 130 -0.95 9.49 2.72
CA ILE A 130 -2.00 10.23 3.43
C ILE A 130 -1.48 11.65 3.73
N PRO A 131 -2.01 12.71 3.09
CA PRO A 131 -1.53 14.08 3.30
C PRO A 131 -1.97 14.65 4.65
N LEU A 132 -1.14 15.56 5.20
CA LEU A 132 -1.55 16.51 6.22
C LEU A 132 -2.43 17.56 5.51
N ARG A 133 -3.72 17.61 5.84
CA ARG A 133 -4.68 18.59 5.31
C ARG A 133 -5.13 19.51 6.42
#